data_AF-A0A175YBF2-F1
#
_entry.id   AF-A0A175YBF2-F1
#
_cell.length_a   1.000
_cell.length_b   1.000
_cell.length_c   1.000
_cell.angle_alpha   90.00
_cell.angle_beta   90.00
_cell.angle_gamma   90.00
#
_symmetry.space_group_name_H-M   'P 1'
#
loop_
_entity.id
_entity.type
_entity.pdbx_description
1 polymer ?
#
loop_
_entity_poly.entity_id
_entity_poly.type
_entity_poly.pdbx_seq_one_letter_code
_entity_poly.pdbx_strand_id
1 'polypeptide(L)'
;MAIGVKGALCYKACKNLIRGNTPTWQLHILRNIAQDDDLCFLAYYVFKTHYEPSSLQQNGQIVHQKISESSKFRFEFESNCRALNGRYRKYNRFWYDRPDIFPQNGVCSSYVSGKAHNMDPYGVGCRYKEILAATCSECMLLMINYKIFRGY
;
A
#
# COMPACT_ATOMS: atom_id res chain seq x y z
N MET A 1 9.77 18.93 -14.67
CA MET A 1 8.69 18.10 -15.26
C MET A 1 7.38 18.56 -14.66
N ALA A 2 6.44 19.10 -15.47
CA ALA A 2 5.20 19.69 -14.97
C ALA A 2 4.36 18.65 -14.19
N ILE A 3 3.69 19.09 -13.11
CA ILE A 3 2.91 18.25 -12.17
C ILE A 3 1.95 17.30 -12.91
N GLY A 4 1.35 17.72 -14.02
CA GLY A 4 0.45 16.90 -14.83
C GLY A 4 1.09 15.67 -15.47
N VAL A 5 2.38 15.72 -15.84
CA VAL A 5 3.10 14.60 -16.47
C VAL A 5 3.38 13.50 -15.44
N LYS A 6 3.79 13.87 -14.22
CA LYS A 6 4.06 12.91 -13.14
C LYS A 6 2.78 12.16 -12.74
N GLY A 7 1.66 12.87 -12.60
CA GLY A 7 0.36 12.25 -12.32
C GLY A 7 -0.08 11.26 -13.41
N ALA A 8 0.10 11.60 -14.69
CA ALA A 8 -0.23 10.71 -15.81
C ALA A 8 0.66 9.45 -15.83
N LEU A 9 1.97 9.60 -15.55
CA LEU A 9 2.91 8.48 -15.44
C LEU A 9 2.54 7.56 -14.27
N CYS A 10 2.24 8.12 -13.09
CA CYS A 10 1.75 7.38 -11.94
C CYS A 10 0.52 6.53 -12.28
N TYR A 11 -0.45 7.16 -12.96
CA TYR A 11 -1.69 6.51 -13.35
C TYR A 11 -1.45 5.34 -14.31
N LYS A 12 -0.64 5.56 -15.35
CA LYS A 12 -0.28 4.53 -16.34
C LYS A 12 0.50 3.38 -15.71
N ALA A 13 1.46 3.69 -14.84
CA ALA A 13 2.26 2.69 -14.15
C ALA A 13 1.39 1.84 -13.21
N CYS A 14 0.55 2.46 -12.38
CA CYS A 14 -0.40 1.75 -11.53
C CYS A 14 -1.32 0.82 -12.35
N LYS A 15 -1.90 1.31 -13.45
CA LYS A 15 -2.74 0.49 -14.33
C LYS A 15 -2.01 -0.75 -14.85
N ASN A 16 -0.75 -0.60 -15.26
CA ASN A 16 0.03 -1.70 -15.79
C ASN A 16 0.45 -2.69 -14.70
N LEU A 17 0.82 -2.20 -13.51
CA LEU A 17 1.06 -3.04 -12.33
C LEU A 17 -0.19 -3.84 -11.97
N ILE A 18 -1.36 -3.21 -11.84
CA ILE A 18 -2.61 -3.92 -11.53
C ILE A 18 -2.92 -5.03 -12.55
N ARG A 19 -2.49 -4.87 -13.81
CA ARG A 19 -2.69 -5.84 -14.89
C ARG A 19 -1.56 -6.87 -15.04
N GLY A 20 -0.50 -6.79 -14.22
CA GLY A 20 0.68 -7.66 -14.36
C GLY A 20 1.56 -7.35 -15.57
N ASN A 21 1.40 -6.20 -16.21
CA ASN A 21 2.12 -5.85 -17.43
C ASN A 21 3.49 -5.24 -17.10
N THR A 22 4.59 -5.93 -17.42
CA THR A 22 5.98 -5.47 -17.23
C THR A 22 6.28 -4.94 -15.81
N PRO A 23 5.99 -5.67 -14.72
CA PRO A 23 5.98 -5.12 -13.36
C PRO A 23 7.26 -4.41 -12.94
N THR A 24 8.43 -4.99 -13.24
CA THR A 24 9.75 -4.42 -12.92
C THR A 24 9.95 -3.03 -13.52
N TRP A 25 9.56 -2.84 -14.78
CA TRP A 25 9.66 -1.54 -15.46
C TRP A 25 8.70 -0.51 -14.87
N GLN A 26 7.47 -0.92 -14.54
CA GLN A 26 6.49 0.00 -13.96
C GLN A 26 6.86 0.41 -12.52
N LEU A 27 7.44 -0.50 -11.74
CA LEU A 27 8.02 -0.18 -10.43
C LEU A 27 9.17 0.82 -10.56
N HIS A 28 10.03 0.68 -11.58
CA HIS A 28 11.10 1.64 -11.84
C HIS A 28 10.55 3.05 -12.16
N ILE A 29 9.49 3.16 -12.97
CA ILE A 29 8.82 4.44 -13.24
C ILE A 29 8.31 5.07 -11.95
N LEU A 30 7.60 4.31 -11.10
CA LEU A 30 7.09 4.83 -9.83
C LEU A 30 8.23 5.26 -8.90
N ARG A 31 9.31 4.48 -8.81
CA ARG A 31 10.49 4.81 -8.00
C ARG A 31 11.08 6.16 -8.37
N ASN A 32 11.21 6.45 -9.66
CA ASN A 32 11.82 7.69 -10.16
C ASN A 32 10.98 8.93 -9.85
N ILE A 33 9.70 8.76 -9.51
CA ILE A 33 8.77 9.86 -9.23
C ILE A 33 8.43 9.93 -7.72
N ALA A 34 8.65 8.84 -6.98
CA ALA A 34 8.28 8.69 -5.57
C ALA A 34 8.86 9.75 -4.62
N GLN A 35 9.96 10.40 -4.98
CA GLN A 35 10.54 11.49 -4.16
C GLN A 35 9.71 12.78 -4.24
N ASP A 36 9.02 13.00 -5.36
CA ASP A 36 8.33 14.27 -5.63
C ASP A 36 6.80 14.18 -5.49
N ASP A 37 6.24 12.98 -5.39
CA ASP A 37 4.80 12.74 -5.43
C ASP A 37 4.41 11.66 -4.42
N ASP A 38 3.58 12.04 -3.44
CA ASP A 38 3.21 11.20 -2.30
C ASP A 38 2.32 10.01 -2.70
N LEU A 39 1.53 10.16 -3.76
CA LEU A 39 0.74 9.07 -4.32
C LEU A 39 1.64 8.05 -5.04
N CYS A 40 2.64 8.53 -5.80
CA CYS A 40 3.66 7.67 -6.43
C CYS A 40 4.49 6.94 -5.38
N PHE A 41 4.89 7.64 -4.32
CA PHE A 41 5.59 7.05 -3.18
C PHE A 41 4.82 5.87 -2.60
N LEU A 42 3.56 6.12 -2.23
CA LEU A 42 2.71 5.09 -1.64
C LEU A 42 2.49 3.93 -2.61
N ALA A 43 2.20 4.24 -3.88
CA ALA A 43 2.01 3.23 -4.93
C ALA A 43 3.24 2.34 -5.09
N TYR A 44 4.44 2.93 -5.13
CA TYR A 44 5.68 2.20 -5.31
C TYR A 44 5.87 1.15 -4.20
N TYR A 45 5.80 1.54 -2.93
CA TYR A 45 6.04 0.62 -1.82
C TYR A 45 4.94 -0.44 -1.68
N VAL A 46 3.68 -0.08 -1.95
CA VAL A 46 2.56 -1.03 -1.97
C VAL A 46 2.73 -2.06 -3.07
N PHE A 47 2.96 -1.66 -4.32
CA PHE A 47 3.14 -2.61 -5.41
C PHE A 47 4.47 -3.37 -5.29
N LYS A 48 5.53 -2.76 -4.77
CA LYS A 48 6.80 -3.47 -4.56
C LYS A 48 6.62 -4.61 -3.57
N THR A 49 5.91 -4.43 -2.46
CA THR A 49 5.63 -5.55 -1.55
C THR A 49 4.75 -6.63 -2.16
N HIS A 50 3.88 -6.28 -3.11
CA HIS A 50 3.09 -7.27 -3.84
C HIS A 50 3.94 -8.14 -4.77
N TYR A 51 4.90 -7.56 -5.49
CA TYR A 51 5.78 -8.28 -6.42
C TYR A 51 7.02 -8.89 -5.78
N GLU A 52 7.48 -8.33 -4.67
CA GLU A 52 8.66 -8.75 -3.91
C GLU A 52 8.27 -8.87 -2.41
N PRO A 53 7.59 -9.95 -1.99
CA PRO A 53 7.14 -10.09 -0.60
C PRO A 53 8.26 -10.03 0.45
N SER A 54 9.48 -10.46 0.08
CA SER A 54 10.68 -10.34 0.92
C SER A 54 11.07 -8.89 1.26
N SER A 55 10.58 -7.91 0.50
CA SER A 55 10.84 -6.49 0.74
C SER A 55 9.89 -5.84 1.76
N LEU A 56 8.93 -6.61 2.32
CA LEU A 56 7.89 -6.11 3.22
C LEU A 56 8.44 -5.31 4.40
N GLN A 57 9.40 -5.87 5.13
CA GLN A 57 9.96 -5.24 6.32
C GLN A 57 10.61 -3.88 6.01
N GLN A 58 11.51 -3.86 5.02
CA GLN A 58 12.21 -2.64 4.62
C GLN A 58 11.24 -1.58 4.08
N ASN A 59 10.29 -1.99 3.23
CA ASN A 59 9.30 -1.06 2.67
C ASN A 59 8.38 -0.53 3.78
N GLY A 60 8.03 -1.36 4.76
CA GLY A 60 7.24 -0.97 5.92
C GLY A 60 7.94 0.13 6.71
N GLN A 61 9.23 -0.06 7.01
CA GLN A 61 10.04 0.94 7.73
C GLN A 61 10.07 2.28 7.00
N ILE A 62 10.28 2.27 5.68
CA ILE A 62 10.35 3.50 4.87
C ILE A 62 9.01 4.25 4.87
N VAL A 63 7.89 3.54 4.70
CA VAL A 63 6.56 4.17 4.73
C VAL A 63 6.25 4.69 6.13
N HIS A 64 6.62 3.95 7.17
CA HIS A 64 6.36 4.32 8.57
C HIS A 64 7.15 5.56 8.98
N GLN A 65 8.41 5.62 8.55
CA GLN A 65 9.26 6.80 8.70
C GLN A 65 8.64 8.01 8.00
N LYS A 66 8.21 7.88 6.72
CA LYS A 66 7.58 9.00 6.01
C LYS A 66 6.28 9.50 6.67
N ILE A 67 5.47 8.60 7.22
CA ILE A 67 4.26 8.96 8.00
C ILE A 67 4.61 9.72 9.28
N SER A 68 5.75 9.40 9.89
CA SER A 68 6.20 10.01 11.14
C SER A 68 6.84 11.38 10.90
N GLU A 69 7.58 11.53 9.80
CA GLU A 69 8.36 12.74 9.49
C GLU A 69 7.59 13.79 8.68
N SER A 70 6.64 13.37 7.84
CA SER A 70 5.93 14.28 6.94
C SER A 70 4.48 14.47 7.37
N SER A 71 4.20 15.62 7.99
CA SER A 71 2.83 16.03 8.35
C SER A 71 1.91 16.14 7.12
N LYS A 72 2.44 16.61 6.00
CA LYS A 72 1.74 16.65 4.70
C LYS A 72 1.35 15.24 4.24
N PHE A 73 2.30 14.31 4.21
CA PHE A 73 2.03 12.93 3.82
C PHE A 73 0.99 12.29 4.74
N ARG A 74 1.11 12.50 6.05
CA ARG A 74 0.16 12.00 7.07
C ARG A 74 -1.24 12.56 6.86
N PHE A 75 -1.38 13.83 6.49
CA PHE A 75 -2.66 14.47 6.20
C PHE A 75 -3.29 13.94 4.90
N GLU A 76 -2.49 13.74 3.85
CA GLU A 76 -2.96 13.25 2.54
C GLU A 76 -3.10 11.72 2.47
N PHE A 77 -2.63 11.00 3.49
CA PHE A 77 -2.50 9.54 3.52
C PHE A 77 -3.79 8.82 3.13
N GLU A 78 -4.91 9.16 3.78
CA GLU A 78 -6.21 8.56 3.51
C GLU A 78 -6.68 8.82 2.07
N SER A 79 -6.49 10.04 1.56
CA SER A 79 -6.82 10.40 0.18
C SER A 79 -5.99 9.58 -0.81
N ASN A 80 -4.69 9.42 -0.54
CA ASN A 80 -3.79 8.64 -1.38
C ASN A 80 -4.15 7.15 -1.39
N CYS A 81 -4.46 6.57 -0.23
CA CYS A 81 -4.97 5.20 -0.13
C CYS A 81 -6.28 5.01 -0.91
N ARG A 82 -7.25 5.92 -0.74
CA ARG A 82 -8.53 5.89 -1.48
C ARG A 82 -8.31 6.00 -2.98
N ALA A 83 -7.40 6.86 -3.43
CA ALA A 83 -7.06 7.01 -4.84
C ALA A 83 -6.46 5.72 -5.43
N LEU A 84 -5.56 5.06 -4.70
CA LEU A 84 -4.99 3.77 -5.12
C LEU A 84 -6.03 2.66 -5.12
N ASN A 85 -6.89 2.58 -4.10
CA ASN A 85 -7.99 1.62 -4.08
C ASN A 85 -8.93 1.81 -5.28
N GLY A 86 -9.33 3.05 -5.58
CA GLY A 86 -10.17 3.36 -6.74
C GLY A 86 -9.52 2.91 -8.06
N ARG A 87 -8.21 3.13 -8.21
CA ARG A 87 -7.44 2.65 -9.37
C ARG A 87 -7.40 1.12 -9.43
N TYR A 88 -7.12 0.45 -8.31
CA TYR A 88 -7.12 -1.00 -8.21
C TYR A 88 -8.47 -1.58 -8.64
N ARG A 89 -9.57 -1.09 -8.06
CA ARG A 89 -10.95 -1.51 -8.42
C ARG A 89 -11.27 -1.29 -9.91
N LYS A 90 -10.78 -0.18 -10.50
CA LYS A 90 -11.01 0.12 -11.93
C LYS A 90 -10.28 -0.84 -12.87
N TYR A 91 -9.09 -1.31 -12.48
CA TYR A 91 -8.19 -2.02 -13.39
C TYR A 91 -8.00 -3.50 -13.09
N ASN A 92 -8.34 -3.95 -11.88
CA ASN A 92 -8.39 -5.35 -11.54
C ASN A 92 -9.66 -5.96 -12.15
N ARG A 93 -9.55 -6.45 -13.40
CA ARG A 93 -10.65 -7.02 -14.18
C ARG A 93 -11.03 -8.44 -13.76
N PHE A 94 -10.23 -9.07 -12.89
CA PHE A 94 -10.47 -10.41 -12.39
C PHE A 94 -10.94 -10.33 -10.94
N TRP A 95 -12.23 -10.58 -10.71
CA TRP A 95 -12.80 -10.76 -9.37
C TRP A 95 -12.31 -12.05 -8.68
N TYR A 96 -11.45 -12.83 -9.33
CA TYR A 96 -11.24 -14.24 -8.98
C TYR A 96 -10.03 -14.54 -8.09
N ASP A 97 -9.02 -13.68 -8.02
CA ASP A 97 -7.89 -13.91 -7.11
C ASP A 97 -7.51 -12.61 -6.41
N ARG A 98 -8.19 -12.33 -5.30
CA ARG A 98 -7.73 -11.28 -4.38
C ARG A 98 -6.44 -11.80 -3.73
N PRO A 99 -5.29 -11.10 -3.84
CA PRO A 99 -4.09 -11.52 -3.13
C PRO A 99 -4.40 -11.59 -1.63
N ASP A 100 -4.11 -12.74 -1.01
CA ASP A 100 -4.21 -12.91 0.43
C ASP A 100 -3.03 -12.20 1.08
N ILE A 101 -3.31 -11.09 1.76
CA ILE A 101 -2.34 -10.30 2.52
C ILE A 101 -3.04 -9.85 3.80
N PHE A 102 -2.61 -10.35 4.96
CA PHE A 102 -3.24 -10.13 6.28
C PHE A 102 -2.23 -9.65 7.33
N PRO A 103 -2.56 -8.54 8.03
CA PRO A 103 -2.61 -8.56 9.49
C PRO A 103 -3.79 -7.74 9.99
N GLN A 104 -4.17 -8.05 11.22
CA GLN A 104 -5.45 -7.71 11.81
C GLN A 104 -5.33 -6.53 12.78
N ASN A 105 -6.39 -5.72 12.86
CA ASN A 105 -6.70 -4.78 13.96
C ASN A 105 -5.56 -3.87 14.46
N GLY A 106 -4.61 -3.46 13.60
CA GLY A 106 -3.50 -2.62 14.06
C GLY A 106 -2.59 -3.28 15.10
N VAL A 107 -2.75 -4.58 15.36
CA VAL A 107 -1.91 -5.33 16.29
C VAL A 107 -0.81 -6.02 15.49
N CYS A 108 0.42 -5.73 15.88
CA CYS A 108 1.60 -6.27 15.22
C CYS A 108 1.65 -7.80 15.35
N SER A 109 1.79 -8.52 14.23
CA SER A 109 1.92 -9.98 14.19
C SER A 109 3.16 -10.51 14.91
N SER A 110 4.17 -9.68 15.20
CA SER A 110 5.35 -10.09 15.96
C SER A 110 5.14 -10.17 17.47
N TYR A 111 4.00 -9.71 18.00
CA TYR A 111 3.64 -9.86 19.42
C TYR A 111 2.81 -11.11 19.74
N VAL A 112 2.42 -11.90 18.75
CA VAL A 112 1.60 -13.11 18.95
C VAL A 112 2.46 -14.34 18.74
N SER A 113 3.18 -14.74 19.79
CA SER A 113 3.75 -16.08 19.89
C SER A 113 2.61 -17.10 20.00
N GLY A 114 2.31 -17.83 18.93
CA GLY A 114 1.50 -19.03 19.00
C GLY A 114 0.28 -19.04 18.09
N LYS A 115 0.39 -19.77 16.98
CA LYS A 115 -0.64 -20.56 16.28
C LYS A 115 -2.02 -19.95 15.96
N ALA A 116 -2.28 -18.67 16.20
CA ALA A 116 -3.52 -18.00 15.81
C ALA A 116 -3.19 -16.62 15.25
N HIS A 117 -3.11 -16.52 13.92
CA HIS A 117 -3.29 -15.23 13.25
C HIS A 117 -4.74 -14.81 13.54
N ASN A 118 -4.96 -13.79 14.37
CA ASN A 118 -6.26 -13.27 14.86
C ASN A 118 -7.26 -12.90 13.76
N MET A 119 -7.85 -13.89 13.09
CA MET A 119 -8.83 -13.71 12.02
C MET A 119 -9.79 -12.58 12.38
N ASP A 120 -9.89 -11.56 11.53
CA ASP A 120 -11.01 -10.62 11.57
C ASP A 120 -12.26 -11.46 11.31
N PRO A 121 -13.04 -11.84 12.35
CA PRO A 121 -14.13 -12.79 12.19
C PRO A 121 -15.28 -12.17 11.41
N TYR A 122 -15.25 -10.84 11.25
CA TYR A 122 -16.34 -10.02 10.71
C TYR A 122 -15.98 -9.37 9.35
N GLY A 123 -14.71 -9.40 8.94
CA GLY A 123 -14.25 -8.89 7.64
C GLY A 123 -14.37 -7.36 7.50
N VAL A 124 -14.30 -6.61 8.60
CA VAL A 124 -14.54 -5.16 8.64
C VAL A 124 -13.27 -4.35 8.32
N GLY A 125 -12.07 -4.94 8.48
CA GLY A 125 -10.79 -4.26 8.24
C GLY A 125 -10.40 -3.24 9.32
N CYS A 126 -9.26 -2.55 9.14
CA CYS A 126 -8.76 -1.51 10.06
C CYS A 126 -9.21 -0.10 9.65
N ARG A 127 -9.21 0.89 10.53
CA ARG A 127 -9.43 2.31 10.20
C ARG A 127 -8.12 2.99 9.84
N TYR A 128 -8.15 4.05 9.02
CA TYR A 128 -6.94 4.83 8.71
C TYR A 128 -6.22 5.36 9.96
N LYS A 129 -6.97 5.74 11.01
CA LYS A 129 -6.41 6.15 12.30
C LYS A 129 -5.58 5.05 12.97
N GLU A 130 -5.99 3.79 12.83
CA GLU A 130 -5.27 2.63 13.39
C GLU A 130 -3.99 2.36 12.61
N ILE A 131 -4.02 2.53 11.27
CA ILE A 131 -2.82 2.44 10.44
C ILE A 131 -1.81 3.52 10.83
N LEU A 132 -2.27 4.76 11.01
CA LEU A 132 -1.43 5.90 11.41
C LEU A 132 -0.91 5.83 12.85
N ALA A 133 -1.51 4.98 13.68
CA ALA A 133 -1.12 4.72 15.07
C ALA A 133 -0.31 3.43 15.23
N ALA A 134 -0.11 2.66 14.16
CA ALA A 134 0.63 1.42 14.20
C ALA A 134 2.10 1.65 14.61
N THR A 135 2.57 0.90 15.60
CA THR A 135 3.97 0.91 16.05
C THR A 135 4.86 -0.03 15.25
N CYS A 136 4.24 -0.94 14.50
CA CYS A 136 4.89 -2.00 13.76
C CYS A 136 4.79 -1.74 12.27
N SER A 137 5.94 -1.49 11.66
CA SER A 137 6.06 -1.00 10.28
C SER A 137 5.58 -2.03 9.24
N GLU A 138 5.83 -3.32 9.48
CA GLU A 138 5.32 -4.41 8.65
C GLU A 138 3.79 -4.47 8.68
N CYS A 139 3.21 -4.44 9.89
CA CYS A 139 1.77 -4.53 10.03
C CYS A 139 1.06 -3.31 9.48
N MET A 140 1.65 -2.13 9.64
CA MET A 140 1.18 -0.91 9.00
C MET A 140 1.11 -1.08 7.47
N LEU A 141 2.18 -1.57 6.84
CA LEU A 141 2.20 -1.71 5.39
C LEU A 141 1.23 -2.76 4.88
N LEU A 142 1.08 -3.86 5.60
CA LEU A 142 0.09 -4.86 5.21
C LEU A 142 -1.36 -4.37 5.40
N MET A 143 -1.64 -3.56 6.44
CA MET A 143 -2.94 -2.89 6.59
C MET A 143 -3.21 -1.90 5.44
N ILE A 144 -2.18 -1.18 4.98
CA ILE A 144 -2.27 -0.34 3.77
C ILE A 144 -2.61 -1.21 2.55
N ASN A 145 -1.91 -2.32 2.36
CA ASN A 145 -2.17 -3.25 1.27
C ASN A 145 -3.61 -3.78 1.32
N TYR A 146 -4.11 -4.12 2.51
CA TYR A 146 -5.49 -4.51 2.71
C TYR A 146 -6.47 -3.41 2.28
N LYS A 147 -6.26 -2.15 2.71
CA LYS A 147 -7.08 -1.00 2.27
C LYS A 147 -7.11 -0.84 0.76
N ILE A 148 -5.96 -0.98 0.11
CA ILE A 148 -5.84 -0.73 -1.33
C ILE A 148 -6.46 -1.88 -2.14
N PHE A 149 -6.20 -3.13 -1.75
CA PHE A 149 -6.60 -4.30 -2.54
C PHE A 149 -7.98 -4.86 -2.18
N ARG A 150 -8.45 -4.71 -0.93
CA ARG A 150 -9.76 -5.22 -0.46
C ARG A 150 -10.82 -4.13 -0.36
N GLY A 151 -10.45 -2.90 0.00
CA GLY A 151 -11.34 -1.74 -0.02
C GLY A 151 -12.29 -1.58 1.17
N TYR A 152 -12.05 -2.28 2.29
CA TYR A 152 -12.76 -2.08 3.57
C TYR A 152 -11.94 -1.19 4.48
#